data_AF-A0A367FP35-F1
#
_entry.id   AF-A0A367FP35-F1
#
_cell.length_a   1.000
_cell.length_b   1.000
_cell.length_c   1.000
_cell.angle_alpha   90.00
_cell.angle_beta   90.00
_cell.angle_gamma   90.00
#
_symmetry.space_group_name_H-M   'P 1'
#
loop_
_entity.id
_entity.type
_entity.pdbx_description
1 polymer ?
#
loop_
_entity_poly.entity_id
_entity_poly.type
_entity_poly.pdbx_seq_one_letter_code
_entity_poly.pdbx_strand_id
1 'polypeptide(L)'
;MVRRHGDLQMRAWTGYDLDSLAQSDLDWRPTRDAWKGQDVGYQTLPTGKQVVGVDAAPSVAPLKLASSYGYQDCVDAPYNDVKVVEPNIERNHAFCVRTSEGRYALLQVKLLTQADIQVEATVWE
;
A
#
# COMPACT_ATOMS: atom_id res chain seq x y z
N MET A 1 -12.88 13.31 2.26
CA MET A 1 -12.06 14.31 1.54
C MET A 1 -10.71 13.66 1.22
N VAL A 2 -10.05 14.00 0.10
CA VAL A 2 -8.68 13.50 -0.15
C VAL A 2 -7.72 14.31 0.73
N ARG A 3 -7.00 13.61 1.60
CA ARG A 3 -5.96 14.17 2.47
C ARG A 3 -4.64 14.30 1.73
N ARG A 4 -4.28 13.26 0.97
CA ARG A 4 -3.03 13.17 0.22
C ARG A 4 -3.20 12.33 -1.03
N HIS A 5 -2.50 12.70 -2.09
CA HIS A 5 -2.44 11.94 -3.34
C HIS A 5 -1.07 12.17 -4.00
N GLY A 6 -0.46 11.13 -4.55
CA GLY A 6 0.84 11.22 -5.19
C GLY A 6 1.44 9.88 -5.56
N ASP A 7 2.60 9.91 -6.21
CA ASP A 7 3.32 8.70 -6.58
C ASP A 7 4.22 8.25 -5.42
N LEU A 8 4.17 6.97 -5.12
CA LEU A 8 4.99 6.32 -4.11
C LEU A 8 5.85 5.24 -4.76
N GLN A 9 7.16 5.42 -4.71
CA GLN A 9 8.13 4.39 -5.06
C GLN A 9 8.41 3.51 -3.85
N MET A 10 7.86 2.29 -3.84
CA MET A 10 8.13 1.31 -2.79
C MET A 10 9.29 0.39 -3.19
N ARG A 11 10.32 0.33 -2.34
CA ARG A 11 11.48 -0.55 -2.51
C ARG A 11 11.28 -1.84 -1.74
N ALA A 12 11.78 -2.95 -2.30
CA ALA A 12 11.75 -4.23 -1.64
C ALA A 12 12.38 -4.13 -0.24
N TRP A 13 11.73 -4.76 0.73
CA TRP A 13 12.15 -4.77 2.13
C TRP A 13 12.07 -3.44 2.87
N THR A 14 11.23 -2.51 2.38
CA THR A 14 10.99 -1.21 3.00
C THR A 14 9.52 -1.03 3.37
N GLY A 15 9.26 -0.45 4.55
CA GLY A 15 7.94 -0.06 5.03
C GLY A 15 7.70 1.44 4.85
N TYR A 16 6.45 1.85 4.71
CA TYR A 16 6.02 3.22 4.43
C TYR A 16 4.87 3.63 5.36
N ASP A 17 5.02 4.79 5.99
CA ASP A 17 3.97 5.48 6.73
C ASP A 17 3.17 6.37 5.78
N LEU A 18 1.89 6.05 5.61
CA LEU A 18 0.94 6.75 4.74
C LEU A 18 0.17 7.85 5.50
N ASP A 19 0.22 7.87 6.83
CA ASP A 19 -0.43 8.87 7.67
C ASP A 19 0.32 10.21 7.74
N SER A 20 1.57 10.23 7.28
CA SER A 20 2.38 11.43 7.15
C SER A 20 1.60 12.55 6.42
N LEU A 21 1.35 13.65 7.14
CA LEU A 21 0.65 14.87 6.71
C LEU A 21 1.34 15.64 5.56
N ALA A 22 2.48 15.18 5.11
CA ALA A 22 3.33 15.91 4.20
C ALA A 22 2.88 15.73 2.74
N GLN A 23 3.07 16.76 1.92
CA GLN A 23 2.43 16.87 0.59
C GLN A 23 3.33 16.44 -0.57
N SER A 24 4.54 15.90 -0.34
CA SER A 24 5.46 15.53 -1.42
C SER A 24 5.82 14.04 -1.44
N ASP A 25 6.23 13.55 -2.61
CA ASP A 25 6.66 12.15 -2.79
C ASP A 25 7.94 11.81 -2.00
N LEU A 26 8.69 12.81 -1.55
CA LEU A 26 9.87 12.64 -0.71
C LEU A 26 9.52 12.39 0.78
N ASP A 27 8.25 12.56 1.15
CA ASP A 27 7.81 12.54 2.56
C ASP A 27 7.03 11.28 2.97
N TRP A 28 6.92 10.29 2.07
CA TRP A 28 6.44 8.95 2.42
C TRP A 28 7.52 8.24 3.24
N ARG A 29 7.62 8.56 4.54
CA ARG A 29 8.74 8.24 5.43
C ARG A 29 9.11 6.75 5.36
N PRO A 30 10.16 6.37 4.61
CA PRO A 30 10.49 4.97 4.42
C PRO A 30 11.31 4.48 5.60
N THR A 31 10.97 3.31 6.14
CA THR A 31 11.78 2.62 7.14
C THR A 31 12.27 1.30 6.58
N ARG A 32 13.59 1.16 6.49
CA ARG A 32 14.25 -0.03 5.95
C ARG A 32 14.29 -1.15 6.99
N ASP A 33 14.03 -2.39 6.58
CA ASP A 33 14.22 -3.62 7.36
C ASP A 33 13.47 -3.71 8.71
N ALA A 34 12.62 -2.72 9.01
CA ALA A 34 11.93 -2.61 10.29
C ALA A 34 10.50 -2.14 10.08
N TRP A 35 9.72 -2.82 9.22
CA TRP A 35 8.27 -2.56 8.93
C TRP A 35 7.35 -2.50 10.17
N LYS A 36 7.92 -2.52 11.37
CA LYS A 36 7.31 -2.26 12.66
C LYS A 36 6.82 -0.82 12.70
N GLY A 37 5.50 -0.67 12.64
CA GLY A 37 4.82 0.62 12.80
C GLY A 37 4.69 1.44 11.51
N GLN A 38 4.94 0.85 10.34
CA GLN A 38 4.55 1.44 9.05
C GLN A 38 3.26 0.79 8.57
N ASP A 39 2.43 1.53 7.85
CA ASP A 39 1.11 1.09 7.39
C ASP A 39 1.19 -0.03 6.34
N VAL A 40 2.20 0.06 5.48
CA VAL A 40 2.37 -0.85 4.35
C VAL A 40 3.85 -1.10 4.07
N GLY A 41 4.17 -2.28 3.55
CA GLY A 41 5.50 -2.61 3.04
C GLY A 41 5.44 -3.29 1.68
N TYR A 42 6.60 -3.40 1.05
CA TYR A 42 6.77 -4.16 -0.18
C TYR A 42 7.90 -5.18 0.00
N GLN A 43 7.66 -6.44 -0.36
CA GLN A 43 8.63 -7.52 -0.27
C GLN A 43 8.74 -8.29 -1.59
N THR A 44 9.94 -8.79 -1.87
CA THR A 44 10.21 -9.67 -3.01
C THR A 44 10.73 -10.99 -2.49
N LEU A 45 9.92 -12.04 -2.64
CA LEU A 45 10.23 -13.42 -2.24
C LEU A 45 10.53 -14.27 -3.49
N PRO A 46 11.16 -15.45 -3.35
CA PRO A 46 11.29 -16.40 -4.45
C PRO A 46 9.95 -16.82 -5.07
N THR A 47 8.86 -16.76 -4.29
CA THR A 47 7.50 -17.10 -4.70
C THR A 47 6.74 -15.95 -5.35
N GLY A 48 7.30 -14.73 -5.37
CA GLY A 48 6.68 -13.58 -5.99
C GLY A 48 6.87 -12.27 -5.23
N LYS A 49 6.30 -11.21 -5.79
CA LYS A 49 6.24 -9.86 -5.23
C LYS A 49 4.97 -9.68 -4.43
N GLN A 50 5.04 -8.99 -3.29
CA GLN A 50 3.93 -8.86 -2.36
C GLN A 50 3.91 -7.50 -1.66
N VAL A 51 2.72 -6.94 -1.48
CA VAL A 51 2.42 -5.81 -0.61
C VAL A 51 1.96 -6.40 0.72
N VAL A 52 2.48 -5.86 1.82
CA VAL A 52 2.28 -6.38 3.17
C VAL A 52 1.74 -5.29 4.09
N GLY A 53 0.87 -5.66 5.01
CA GLY A 53 0.33 -4.75 6.04
C GLY A 53 1.09 -4.82 7.36
N VAL A 54 0.61 -4.05 8.34
CA VAL A 54 1.15 -4.02 9.71
C VAL A 54 0.80 -5.32 10.45
N ASP A 55 1.75 -5.85 11.22
CA ASP A 55 1.61 -7.08 12.02
C ASP A 55 0.51 -7.06 13.11
N ALA A 56 -0.10 -5.91 13.39
CA ALA A 56 -1.02 -5.74 14.52
C ALA A 56 -2.51 -5.92 14.17
N ALA A 57 -2.91 -5.77 12.89
CA ALA A 57 -4.31 -5.77 12.49
C ALA A 57 -4.50 -6.03 10.97
N PRO A 58 -5.73 -6.44 10.54
CA PRO A 58 -6.10 -6.42 9.13
C PRO A 58 -5.96 -5.00 8.57
N SER A 59 -4.92 -4.79 7.78
CA SER A 59 -4.51 -3.46 7.34
C SER A 59 -4.40 -3.34 5.84
N VAL A 60 -4.42 -4.45 5.09
CA VAL A 60 -4.32 -4.40 3.63
C VAL A 60 -5.32 -5.37 2.99
N ALA A 61 -5.93 -4.96 1.88
CA ALA A 61 -6.87 -5.73 1.10
C ALA A 61 -6.57 -5.60 -0.41
N PRO A 62 -6.45 -6.69 -1.17
CA PRO A 62 -6.31 -6.62 -2.62
C PRO A 62 -7.67 -6.33 -3.24
N LEU A 63 -7.71 -5.44 -4.23
CA LEU A 63 -8.92 -5.18 -5.00
C LEU A 63 -8.93 -6.04 -6.27
N LYS A 64 -10.14 -6.44 -6.68
CA LYS A 64 -10.33 -7.04 -8.01
C LYS A 64 -10.00 -6.00 -9.08
N LEU A 65 -9.57 -6.45 -10.25
CA LEU A 65 -9.32 -5.58 -11.38
C LEU A 65 -10.61 -4.81 -11.75
N ALA A 66 -10.51 -3.48 -11.83
CA ALA A 66 -11.62 -2.59 -12.19
C ALA A 66 -11.12 -1.47 -13.13
N SER A 67 -12.06 -0.80 -13.81
CA SER A 67 -11.73 0.36 -14.67
C SER A 67 -11.34 1.60 -13.88
N SER A 68 -11.78 1.70 -12.63
CA SER A 68 -11.50 2.80 -11.71
C SER A 68 -11.71 2.33 -10.28
N TYR A 69 -10.96 2.93 -9.36
CA TYR A 69 -11.06 2.70 -7.93
C TYR A 69 -11.37 4.01 -7.20
N GLY A 70 -12.01 3.92 -6.05
CA GLY A 70 -12.35 5.06 -5.21
C GLY A 70 -12.48 4.69 -3.73
N TYR A 71 -12.88 5.69 -2.94
CA TYR A 71 -13.00 5.56 -1.49
C TYR A 71 -13.87 4.38 -1.07
N GLN A 72 -15.03 4.21 -1.72
CA GLN A 72 -16.00 3.18 -1.36
C GLN A 72 -15.44 1.77 -1.55
N ASP A 73 -14.58 1.55 -2.56
CA ASP A 73 -13.91 0.26 -2.75
C ASP A 73 -13.05 -0.11 -1.53
N CYS A 74 -12.41 0.87 -0.89
CA CYS A 74 -11.65 0.64 0.34
C CYS A 74 -12.51 0.53 1.60
N VAL A 75 -13.68 1.19 1.65
CA VAL A 75 -14.63 0.98 2.74
C VAL A 75 -15.16 -0.45 2.74
N ASP A 76 -15.50 -0.97 1.55
CA ASP A 76 -16.12 -2.29 1.38
C ASP A 76 -15.10 -3.43 1.24
N ALA A 77 -13.80 -3.10 1.22
CA ALA A 77 -12.75 -4.08 1.00
C ALA A 77 -12.68 -5.12 2.14
N PRO A 78 -12.47 -6.41 1.81
CA PRO A 78 -12.29 -7.46 2.80
C PRO A 78 -10.85 -7.44 3.34
N TYR A 79 -10.58 -6.59 4.32
CA TYR A 79 -9.29 -6.54 5.01
C TYR A 79 -8.98 -7.87 5.70
N ASN A 80 -7.79 -8.39 5.44
CA ASN A 80 -7.36 -9.69 5.97
C ASN A 80 -6.26 -9.50 7.02
N ASP A 81 -6.28 -10.33 8.07
CA ASP A 81 -5.22 -10.45 9.09
C ASP A 81 -3.88 -10.97 8.53
N VAL A 82 -3.88 -11.40 7.28
CA VAL A 82 -2.74 -12.09 6.69
C VAL A 82 -1.71 -11.07 6.23
N LYS A 83 -0.47 -11.21 6.71
CA LYS A 83 0.71 -10.41 6.29
C LYS A 83 0.90 -10.34 4.77
N VAL A 84 0.30 -11.26 4.00
CA VAL A 84 0.52 -11.47 2.58
C VAL A 84 -0.79 -11.31 1.84
N VAL A 85 -0.88 -10.23 1.07
CA VAL A 85 -2.15 -9.86 0.43
C VAL A 85 -2.32 -10.46 -0.95
N GLU A 86 -1.25 -10.67 -1.72
CA GLU A 86 -1.37 -11.34 -3.02
C GLU A 86 -0.01 -11.84 -3.50
N PRO A 87 0.14 -13.14 -3.83
CA PRO A 87 1.29 -13.59 -4.60
C PRO A 87 1.10 -13.15 -6.06
N ASN A 88 2.08 -12.43 -6.60
CA ASN A 88 2.18 -12.00 -8.02
C ASN A 88 1.44 -10.71 -8.36
N ILE A 89 1.88 -9.61 -7.75
CA ILE A 89 1.45 -8.27 -8.13
C ILE A 89 1.83 -7.97 -9.59
N GLU A 90 0.89 -7.41 -10.34
CA GLU A 90 1.07 -6.93 -11.70
C GLU A 90 0.64 -5.46 -11.83
N ARG A 91 0.88 -4.88 -13.02
CA ARG A 91 0.43 -3.53 -13.33
C ARG A 91 -1.11 -3.46 -13.22
N ASN A 92 -1.64 -2.34 -12.74
CA ASN A 92 -3.06 -2.08 -12.53
C ASN A 92 -3.70 -2.85 -11.37
N HIS A 93 -2.96 -3.71 -10.65
CA HIS A 93 -3.44 -4.18 -9.37
C HIS A 93 -3.63 -2.99 -8.44
N ALA A 94 -4.61 -3.08 -7.55
CA ALA A 94 -4.86 -2.06 -6.55
C ALA A 94 -5.06 -2.69 -5.19
N PHE A 95 -4.63 -1.96 -4.16
CA PHE A 95 -4.67 -2.39 -2.77
C PHE A 95 -5.28 -1.29 -1.93
N CYS A 96 -6.20 -1.66 -1.05
CA CYS A 96 -6.65 -0.77 0.00
C CYS A 96 -5.84 -1.02 1.26
N VAL A 97 -5.45 0.06 1.92
CA VAL A 97 -4.70 0.05 3.18
C VAL A 97 -5.53 0.78 4.23
N ARG A 98 -5.66 0.19 5.42
CA ARG A 98 -6.09 0.88 6.64
C ARG A 98 -4.83 1.32 7.37
N THR A 99 -4.64 2.63 7.45
CA THR A 99 -3.47 3.20 8.09
C THR A 99 -3.54 3.06 9.61
N SER A 100 -2.43 3.29 10.29
CA SER A 100 -2.30 3.23 11.74
C SER A 100 -3.19 4.24 12.47
N GLU A 101 -3.50 5.37 11.83
CA GLU A 101 -4.47 6.37 12.32
C GLU A 101 -5.92 6.05 11.91
N GLY A 102 -6.18 4.88 11.31
CA GLY A 102 -7.52 4.40 10.97
C GLY A 102 -8.10 4.97 9.67
N ARG A 103 -7.26 5.55 8.80
CA ARG A 103 -7.68 6.11 7.52
C ARG A 103 -7.72 5.05 6.43
N TYR A 104 -8.41 5.37 5.35
CA TYR A 104 -8.38 4.59 4.12
C TYR A 104 -7.34 5.16 3.17
N ALA A 105 -6.53 4.27 2.59
CA ALA A 105 -5.66 4.58 1.48
C ALA A 105 -5.83 3.57 0.35
N LEU A 106 -5.66 4.03 -0.88
CA LEU A 106 -5.67 3.23 -2.10
C LEU A 106 -4.29 3.32 -2.74
N LEU A 107 -3.70 2.19 -3.08
CA LEU A 107 -2.44 2.07 -3.81
C LEU A 107 -2.72 1.38 -5.13
N GLN A 108 -2.55 2.08 -6.26
CA GLN A 108 -2.70 1.49 -7.59
C GLN A 108 -1.36 1.34 -8.28
N VAL A 109 -1.05 0.13 -8.75
CA VAL A 109 0.26 -0.19 -9.30
C VAL A 109 0.43 0.39 -10.71
N LYS A 110 1.36 1.34 -10.85
CA LYS A 110 1.74 1.97 -12.12
C LYS A 110 2.83 1.17 -12.82
N LEU A 111 3.90 0.81 -12.10
CA LEU A 111 5.07 0.13 -12.63
C LEU A 111 5.62 -0.90 -11.63
N LEU A 112 6.17 -2.00 -12.15
CA LEU A 112 6.97 -2.95 -11.38
C LEU A 112 8.34 -3.13 -12.03
N THR A 113 9.39 -3.08 -11.22
CA THR A 113 10.74 -3.49 -11.58
C THR A 113 11.13 -4.73 -10.77
N GLN A 114 12.37 -5.21 -10.89
CA GLN A 114 12.85 -6.29 -10.04
C GLN A 114 12.96 -5.90 -8.56
N ALA A 115 13.32 -4.64 -8.28
CA ALA A 115 13.63 -4.18 -6.93
C ALA A 115 12.55 -3.27 -6.33
N ASP A 116 11.72 -2.67 -7.17
CA ASP A 116 10.80 -1.62 -6.76
C ASP A 116 9.43 -1.76 -7.43
N ILE A 117 8.43 -1.18 -6.79
CA ILE A 117 7.08 -0.97 -7.34
C ILE A 117 6.74 0.50 -7.21
N GLN A 118 6.21 1.09 -8.27
CA GLN A 118 5.65 2.43 -8.23
C GLN A 118 4.14 2.31 -8.15
N VAL A 119 3.55 2.95 -7.15
CA VAL A 119 2.11 3.02 -6.97
C VAL A 119 1.65 4.47 -6.98
N GLU A 120 0.44 4.70 -7.48
CA GLU A 120 -0.32 5.90 -7.21
C GLU A 120 -1.06 5.72 -5.89
N ALA A 121 -0.76 6.56 -4.92
CA ALA A 121 -1.38 6.52 -3.60
C ALA A 121 -2.44 7.61 -3.49
N THR A 122 -3.60 7.27 -2.91
CA THR A 122 -4.63 8.23 -2.47
C THR A 122 -4.99 7.92 -1.03
N VAL A 123 -4.89 8.89 -0.13
CA VAL A 123 -5.25 8.78 1.28
C VAL A 123 -6.42 9.70 1.56
N TRP A 124 -7.45 9.19 2.22
CA TRP A 124 -8.63 9.95 2.61
C TRP A 124 -8.58 10.32 4.10
N GLU A 125 -9.27 11.41 4.46
CA GLU A 125 -9.55 11.77 5.87
C GLU A 125 -10.40 10.72 6.59
#